data_AF-A0A9Q0QEV5-F1
#
_entry.id   AF-A0A9Q0QEV5-F1
#
_cell.length_a   1.000
_cell.length_b   1.000
_cell.length_c   1.000
_cell.angle_alpha   90.00
_cell.angle_beta   90.00
_cell.angle_gamma   90.00
#
_symmetry.space_group_name_H-M   'P 1'
#
loop_
_entity.id
_entity.type
_entity.pdbx_description
1 polymer ?
#
loop_
_entity_poly.entity_id
_entity_poly.type
_entity_poly.pdbx_seq_one_letter_code
_entity_poly.pdbx_strand_id
1 'polypeptide(L)'
;MTPEEPELKNGFEPKLETEQKQDPDPETMAVPESKPAPEPATIHVTSSDPEAEEPNETEIQSNESDKPEPNEQNANRPAELQQNKTFTMRELLTELKTEEGDDAASTPLSQQSPQQQQQNNAAMELIDSVTSTDEEGRSRQRVLTFAARRYASTLERNPDDYDALYNWALVLQESADNVSLDSTSPSKDDLLEEACKKYDEATRLCPTLNDAFYNWAIAISDRAKMRGRTKEAEELWKQATENYEKAVQLNWNSPQALNNWGLALQELSAIVPAREKQTIVRTAISKFRAAIQLQFDFHRAIYNLGTVLYGLAEDTLRTGGTPSAKDVNPNELYSQSAIYIAAAHALKPNYSVYSSALRLVRSMLPLPYLKVGYLTAPQAGKSIAPHSDWKRSEFVLNHEGLQQISKADQKQVRRSLSGRPSDVSNSDKKAIKVEVPEIVSVSACADLTLPPGAGLCIDTIHGPLFLVADSWESLDGWLDAIRLVYTIYARGKSEVLAGIVTS
;
A
#
# COMPACT_ATOMS: atom_id res chain seq x y z
N MET A 1 18.87 64.18 -47.60
CA MET A 1 17.83 63.20 -47.97
C MET A 1 18.43 61.82 -47.73
N THR A 2 17.93 61.14 -46.71
CA THR A 2 18.10 59.70 -46.45
C THR A 2 16.71 59.06 -46.57
N PRO A 3 16.54 57.73 -46.73
CA PRO A 3 17.54 56.68 -46.44
C PRO A 3 17.71 55.58 -47.51
N GLU A 4 18.91 54.97 -47.48
CA GLU A 4 19.21 53.62 -47.97
C GLU A 4 19.25 52.66 -46.76
N GLU A 5 18.75 51.43 -46.95
CA GLU A 5 18.92 50.28 -46.04
C GLU A 5 20.35 49.70 -46.11
N PRO A 6 20.81 48.96 -45.07
CA PRO A 6 21.96 48.08 -45.21
C PRO A 6 21.63 46.58 -45.04
N GLU A 7 22.29 45.80 -45.90
CA GLU A 7 22.47 44.35 -45.85
C GLU A 7 23.27 43.87 -44.62
N LEU A 8 23.08 42.60 -44.20
CA LEU A 8 24.13 41.79 -43.56
C LEU A 8 24.04 40.31 -44.00
N LYS A 9 25.21 39.77 -44.36
CA LYS A 9 25.52 38.45 -44.94
C LYS A 9 25.99 37.42 -43.89
N ASN A 10 26.09 36.17 -44.39
CA ASN A 10 26.92 35.01 -43.99
C ASN A 10 26.17 33.95 -43.16
N GLY A 11 26.25 32.64 -43.43
CA GLY A 11 27.00 31.84 -44.39
C GLY A 11 26.91 30.35 -43.99
N PHE A 12 26.59 29.49 -44.97
CA PHE A 12 26.68 28.01 -45.02
C PHE A 12 28.06 27.50 -44.49
N GLU A 13 28.36 26.28 -44.03
CA GLU A 13 27.80 24.90 -43.95
C GLU A 13 28.83 24.08 -43.10
N PRO A 14 28.57 22.83 -42.65
CA PRO A 14 29.65 21.84 -42.83
C PRO A 14 29.21 20.46 -43.34
N LYS A 15 30.18 19.84 -44.01
CA LYS A 15 30.19 18.60 -44.78
C LYS A 15 29.90 17.33 -43.99
N LEU A 16 29.24 16.41 -44.68
CA LEU A 16 29.24 14.96 -44.47
C LEU A 16 30.59 14.35 -44.87
N GLU A 17 31.20 13.57 -43.99
CA GLU A 17 32.11 12.49 -44.36
C GLU A 17 31.75 11.22 -43.56
N THR A 18 31.39 10.19 -44.32
CA THR A 18 31.17 8.80 -43.91
C THR A 18 32.49 8.06 -43.80
N GLU A 19 32.75 7.39 -42.69
CA GLU A 19 33.63 6.21 -42.64
C GLU A 19 32.98 5.06 -41.87
N GLN A 20 33.10 3.88 -42.45
CA GLN A 20 32.56 2.60 -42.00
C GLN A 20 33.66 1.74 -41.35
N LYS A 21 33.21 0.90 -40.38
CA LYS A 21 33.77 -0.36 -39.86
C LYS A 21 34.85 -0.30 -38.77
N GLN A 22 34.53 -0.87 -37.59
CA GLN A 22 34.88 -2.26 -37.21
C GLN A 22 34.30 -2.60 -35.83
N ASP A 23 33.58 -3.72 -35.74
CA ASP A 23 33.21 -4.39 -34.48
C ASP A 23 34.40 -5.20 -33.93
N PRO A 24 34.57 -5.32 -32.61
CA PRO A 24 35.32 -6.43 -32.00
C PRO A 24 34.39 -7.44 -31.30
N ASP A 25 34.66 -8.73 -31.54
CA ASP A 25 34.11 -9.89 -30.83
C ASP A 25 34.76 -10.08 -29.43
N PRO A 26 34.16 -10.88 -28.53
CA PRO A 26 34.27 -10.72 -27.09
C PRO A 26 35.43 -11.48 -26.44
N GLU A 27 36.10 -10.85 -25.48
CA GLU A 27 36.99 -11.53 -24.52
C GLU A 27 36.23 -11.98 -23.26
N THR A 28 36.30 -13.28 -23.01
CA THR A 28 36.01 -14.00 -21.78
C THR A 28 36.73 -13.43 -20.55
N MET A 29 36.00 -13.07 -19.49
CA MET A 29 36.50 -13.08 -18.11
C MET A 29 35.42 -13.42 -17.06
N ALA A 30 35.67 -14.56 -16.40
CA ALA A 30 35.47 -14.93 -14.99
C ALA A 30 34.18 -14.50 -14.22
N VAL A 31 33.43 -15.54 -13.85
CA VAL A 31 32.36 -15.57 -12.84
C VAL A 31 32.95 -15.49 -11.43
N PRO A 32 32.45 -14.67 -10.49
CA PRO A 32 32.74 -14.84 -9.07
C PRO A 32 31.77 -15.85 -8.44
N GLU A 33 32.34 -16.86 -7.78
CA GLU A 33 31.64 -17.88 -6.99
C GLU A 33 30.84 -17.27 -5.82
N SER A 34 29.56 -17.63 -5.72
CA SER A 34 28.70 -17.36 -4.57
C SER A 34 28.93 -18.41 -3.47
N LYS A 35 29.18 -17.93 -2.24
CA LYS A 35 29.25 -18.77 -1.03
C LYS A 35 27.87 -19.38 -0.72
N PRO A 36 27.79 -20.64 -0.25
CA PRO A 36 26.52 -21.26 0.11
C PRO A 36 25.98 -20.76 1.46
N ALA A 37 24.66 -20.60 1.54
CA ALA A 37 23.92 -20.32 2.77
C ALA A 37 23.82 -21.59 3.67
N PRO A 38 23.75 -21.45 4.99
CA PRO A 38 23.68 -22.59 5.90
C PRO A 38 22.29 -23.26 5.90
N GLU A 39 22.29 -24.58 6.02
CA GLU A 39 21.12 -25.47 6.08
C GLU A 39 20.20 -25.19 7.30
N PRO A 40 18.88 -25.45 7.18
CA PRO A 40 17.95 -25.26 8.29
C PRO A 40 18.09 -26.38 9.32
N ALA A 41 18.27 -25.99 10.59
CA ALA A 41 18.26 -26.90 11.73
C ALA A 41 16.87 -27.53 11.90
N THR A 42 16.85 -28.86 11.92
CA THR A 42 15.75 -29.73 12.32
C THR A 42 15.38 -29.47 13.79
N ILE A 43 14.13 -29.04 14.04
CA ILE A 43 13.54 -29.08 15.38
C ILE A 43 12.58 -30.25 15.44
N HIS A 44 12.90 -31.18 16.34
CA HIS A 44 12.11 -32.34 16.71
C HIS A 44 10.73 -31.95 17.25
N VAL A 45 9.71 -32.57 16.67
CA VAL A 45 8.35 -32.67 17.23
C VAL A 45 8.40 -33.58 18.47
N THR A 46 7.88 -33.09 19.59
CA THR A 46 7.37 -33.96 20.66
C THR A 46 5.92 -33.60 20.95
N SER A 47 5.07 -34.58 20.67
CA SER A 47 3.65 -34.72 20.97
C SER A 47 3.25 -34.34 22.38
N SER A 48 2.13 -33.63 22.52
CA SER A 48 1.18 -33.75 23.65
C SER A 48 -0.15 -33.05 23.27
N ASP A 49 -1.14 -33.85 22.87
CA ASP A 49 -2.58 -33.51 23.02
C ASP A 49 -2.90 -33.38 24.52
N PRO A 50 -3.86 -32.53 24.95
CA PRO A 50 -5.24 -33.01 24.99
C PRO A 50 -6.34 -31.99 24.63
N GLU A 51 -7.38 -32.58 24.04
CA GLU A 51 -8.82 -32.39 24.29
C GLU A 51 -9.53 -31.10 23.86
N ALA A 52 -10.50 -31.34 22.99
CA ALA A 52 -11.51 -30.45 22.48
C ALA A 52 -12.61 -30.18 23.51
N GLU A 53 -13.04 -28.92 23.63
CA GLU A 53 -14.43 -28.58 23.91
C GLU A 53 -14.80 -27.31 23.11
N GLU A 54 -15.78 -27.46 22.23
CA GLU A 54 -16.66 -26.42 21.68
C GLU A 54 -18.10 -26.99 21.84
N PRO A 55 -19.18 -26.18 21.72
CA PRO A 55 -19.29 -24.72 21.74
C PRO A 55 -20.41 -24.25 22.69
N ASN A 56 -20.59 -22.95 22.85
CA ASN A 56 -21.94 -22.44 23.09
C ASN A 56 -22.14 -21.04 22.51
N GLU A 57 -22.96 -21.01 21.47
CA GLU A 57 -23.55 -19.83 20.86
C GLU A 57 -24.47 -19.13 21.87
N THR A 58 -24.35 -17.81 22.01
CA THR A 58 -25.53 -16.97 22.21
C THR A 58 -25.38 -15.70 21.41
N GLU A 59 -26.49 -15.37 20.78
CA GLU A 59 -26.65 -14.50 19.65
C GLU A 59 -27.26 -13.16 20.15
N ILE A 60 -26.96 -12.07 19.42
CA ILE A 60 -27.71 -10.80 19.30
C ILE A 60 -27.70 -9.81 20.50
N GLN A 61 -27.08 -8.63 20.33
CA GLN A 61 -27.81 -7.36 20.01
C GLN A 61 -26.90 -6.12 20.03
N SER A 62 -26.96 -5.41 18.90
CA SER A 62 -26.56 -4.03 18.69
C SER A 62 -27.26 -3.07 19.66
N ASN A 63 -26.51 -2.10 20.19
CA ASN A 63 -26.98 -0.71 20.26
C ASN A 63 -25.82 0.27 20.49
N GLU A 64 -25.87 1.37 19.72
CA GLU A 64 -25.05 2.56 19.85
C GLU A 64 -25.43 3.38 21.08
N SER A 65 -24.46 4.20 21.50
CA SER A 65 -24.57 5.49 22.21
C SER A 65 -24.24 5.52 23.71
N ASP A 66 -23.48 6.56 24.03
CA ASP A 66 -23.24 7.21 25.32
C ASP A 66 -21.99 6.85 26.16
N LYS A 67 -21.24 7.93 26.45
CA LYS A 67 -20.05 8.07 27.29
C LYS A 67 -20.24 7.47 28.69
N PRO A 68 -19.14 7.05 29.34
CA PRO A 68 -18.94 7.51 30.71
C PRO A 68 -17.49 7.86 31.10
N GLU A 69 -17.39 8.74 32.10
CA GLU A 69 -16.19 9.09 32.89
C GLU A 69 -15.62 7.87 33.65
N PRO A 70 -14.32 7.80 33.98
CA PRO A 70 -13.79 6.71 34.78
C PRO A 70 -13.79 7.05 36.27
N ASN A 71 -14.41 6.17 37.05
CA ASN A 71 -14.26 6.05 38.50
C ASN A 71 -13.16 4.99 38.76
N GLU A 72 -12.23 5.29 39.66
CA GLU A 72 -11.11 4.42 40.03
C GLU A 72 -11.58 3.15 40.74
N GLN A 73 -10.99 2.00 40.37
CA GLN A 73 -10.71 0.92 41.31
C GLN A 73 -9.66 -0.05 40.75
N ASN A 74 -8.69 -0.35 41.61
CA ASN A 74 -7.39 -0.95 41.35
C ASN A 74 -7.42 -2.45 41.73
N ALA A 75 -6.95 -3.36 40.86
CA ALA A 75 -6.60 -4.73 41.24
C ALA A 75 -5.64 -5.43 40.24
N ASN A 76 -4.61 -6.08 40.79
CA ASN A 76 -3.40 -6.63 40.18
C ASN A 76 -3.52 -7.93 39.34
N ARG A 77 -2.63 -8.06 38.33
CA ARG A 77 -1.85 -9.24 37.80
C ARG A 77 -1.94 -9.43 36.26
N PRO A 78 -1.05 -10.22 35.62
CA PRO A 78 0.41 -10.13 35.48
C PRO A 78 0.84 -9.97 33.99
N ALA A 79 2.13 -9.77 33.72
CA ALA A 79 2.68 -9.42 32.41
C ALA A 79 2.56 -10.53 31.33
N GLU A 80 1.89 -10.23 30.22
CA GLU A 80 1.94 -10.99 28.96
C GLU A 80 2.08 -10.05 27.75
N LEU A 81 3.08 -10.36 26.92
CA LEU A 81 3.34 -9.97 25.51
C LEU A 81 2.52 -8.79 24.94
N GLN A 82 3.10 -7.60 24.99
CA GLN A 82 2.56 -6.40 24.34
C GLN A 82 2.52 -6.57 22.82
N GLN A 83 1.29 -6.69 22.30
CA GLN A 83 0.94 -6.49 20.90
C GLN A 83 1.33 -5.07 20.43
N ASN A 84 1.92 -5.00 19.24
CA ASN A 84 2.25 -3.78 18.49
C ASN A 84 1.07 -2.81 18.44
N LYS A 85 1.14 -1.74 19.24
CA LYS A 85 0.23 -0.61 19.21
C LYS A 85 1.03 0.63 18.81
N THR A 86 0.74 1.21 17.65
CA THR A 86 1.27 2.51 17.25
C THR A 86 0.60 3.56 18.12
N PHE A 87 1.35 4.21 19.01
CA PHE A 87 0.82 5.25 19.88
C PHE A 87 0.77 6.58 19.13
N THR A 88 -0.39 7.21 19.13
CA THR A 88 -0.56 8.61 18.72
C THR A 88 -0.02 9.54 19.82
N MET A 89 0.41 10.76 19.49
CA MET A 89 0.85 11.75 20.51
C MET A 89 -0.22 11.95 21.59
N ARG A 90 -1.50 11.81 21.25
CA ARG A 90 -2.64 11.81 22.18
C ARG A 90 -2.55 10.69 23.24
N GLU A 91 -2.14 9.49 22.85
CA GLU A 91 -1.98 8.36 23.77
C GLU A 91 -0.73 8.54 24.64
N LEU A 92 0.39 9.00 24.08
CA LEU A 92 1.63 9.31 24.82
C LEU A 92 1.45 10.45 25.84
N LEU A 93 0.68 11.48 25.51
CA LEU A 93 0.33 12.57 26.43
C LEU A 93 -0.58 12.11 27.58
N THR A 94 -1.25 10.96 27.43
CA THR A 94 -2.08 10.37 28.48
C THR A 94 -1.24 9.57 29.46
N GLU A 95 -0.22 8.85 28.98
CA GLU A 95 0.76 8.14 29.83
C GLU A 95 1.61 9.11 30.66
N LEU A 96 2.04 10.23 30.08
CA LEU A 96 2.81 11.27 30.80
C LEU A 96 2.07 11.95 31.96
N LYS A 97 0.73 11.84 32.02
CA LYS A 97 -0.05 12.33 33.18
C LYS A 97 0.03 11.41 34.40
N THR A 98 0.51 10.18 34.23
CA THR A 98 0.56 9.19 35.31
C THR A 98 1.91 9.14 36.03
N GLU A 99 2.94 9.79 35.49
CA GLU A 99 4.27 9.92 36.10
C GLU A 99 4.45 11.28 36.80
N GLU A 100 3.59 11.58 37.78
CA GLU A 100 3.84 12.64 38.76
C GLU A 100 4.59 12.04 39.95
N GLY A 101 5.92 12.03 39.87
CA GLY A 101 6.82 11.67 40.96
C GLY A 101 8.02 12.61 41.00
N ASP A 102 8.17 13.29 42.12
CA ASP A 102 9.25 14.22 42.46
C ASP A 102 10.64 13.70 42.08
N ASP A 103 11.45 14.53 41.41
CA ASP A 103 12.90 14.57 41.65
C ASP A 103 13.53 15.86 41.11
N ALA A 104 13.58 16.86 41.99
CA ALA A 104 14.47 18.01 41.87
C ALA A 104 15.80 17.68 42.56
N ALA A 105 16.71 17.00 41.85
CA ALA A 105 18.09 16.83 42.27
C ALA A 105 19.05 17.35 41.19
N SER A 106 19.75 18.44 41.52
CA SER A 106 20.79 19.06 40.71
C SER A 106 22.05 18.19 40.66
N THR A 107 22.42 17.72 39.48
CA THR A 107 23.68 16.99 39.18
C THR A 107 24.23 17.49 37.82
N PRO A 108 25.54 17.35 37.52
CA PRO A 108 26.31 18.35 36.79
C PRO A 108 25.99 18.37 35.30
N LEU A 109 25.98 19.57 34.71
CA LEU A 109 25.79 19.77 33.27
C LEU A 109 26.76 18.89 32.46
N SER A 110 26.20 17.99 31.65
CA SER A 110 26.90 17.47 30.49
C SER A 110 27.17 18.63 29.53
N GLN A 111 28.38 18.71 28.98
CA GLN A 111 28.75 19.78 28.05
C GLN A 111 28.06 19.53 26.70
N GLN A 112 26.81 19.99 26.57
CA GLN A 112 26.17 20.11 25.26
C GLN A 112 27.03 21.00 24.36
N SER A 113 27.15 20.60 23.10
CA SER A 113 27.79 21.45 22.11
C SER A 113 26.97 22.74 21.93
N PRO A 114 27.59 23.93 21.83
CA PRO A 114 26.88 25.20 21.65
C PRO A 114 25.89 25.19 20.47
N GLN A 115 26.16 24.36 19.46
CA GLN A 115 25.34 24.19 18.28
C GLN A 115 24.03 23.42 18.57
N GLN A 116 24.09 22.37 19.40
CA GLN A 116 22.90 21.58 19.78
C GLN A 116 21.97 22.40 20.71
N GLN A 117 22.55 23.19 21.61
CA GLN A 117 21.80 24.11 22.46
C GLN A 117 21.09 25.20 21.63
N GLN A 118 21.76 25.75 20.61
CA GLN A 118 21.15 26.73 19.71
C GLN A 118 20.00 26.13 18.90
N GLN A 119 20.12 24.89 18.43
CA GLN A 119 19.04 24.19 17.71
C GLN A 119 17.83 23.93 18.62
N ASN A 120 18.05 23.47 19.84
CA ASN A 120 16.98 23.25 20.82
C ASN A 120 16.22 24.55 21.16
N ASN A 121 16.95 25.66 21.28
CA ASN A 121 16.33 26.98 21.49
C ASN A 121 15.48 27.41 20.28
N ALA A 122 15.98 27.21 19.05
CA ALA A 122 15.23 27.53 17.84
C ALA A 122 13.94 26.69 17.72
N ALA A 123 14.01 25.38 18.04
CA ALA A 123 12.83 24.50 18.06
C ALA A 123 11.77 24.98 19.08
N MET A 124 12.22 25.42 20.26
CA MET A 124 11.32 25.99 21.28
C MET A 124 10.68 27.30 20.82
N GLU A 125 11.44 28.21 20.20
CA GLU A 125 10.90 29.47 19.67
C GLU A 125 9.83 29.24 18.59
N LEU A 126 10.02 28.23 17.73
CA LEU A 126 9.00 27.83 16.76
C LEU A 126 7.73 27.34 17.44
N ILE A 127 7.83 26.50 18.47
CA ILE A 127 6.66 25.96 19.18
C ILE A 127 5.90 27.04 19.96
N ASP A 128 6.62 27.94 20.63
CA ASP A 128 6.04 29.03 21.43
C ASP A 128 5.34 30.08 20.54
N SER A 129 5.73 30.19 19.26
CA SER A 129 5.16 31.14 18.30
C SER A 129 3.95 30.61 17.54
N VAL A 130 3.61 29.33 17.67
CA VAL A 130 2.39 28.76 17.05
C VAL A 130 1.14 29.36 17.68
N THR A 131 0.30 29.96 16.83
CA THR A 131 -1.02 30.44 17.21
C THR A 131 -2.11 29.68 16.45
N SER A 132 -3.12 29.23 17.18
CA SER A 132 -4.31 28.57 16.64
C SER A 132 -5.52 29.49 16.79
N THR A 133 -6.46 29.41 15.83
CA THR A 133 -7.63 30.29 15.75
C THR A 133 -8.80 29.81 16.62
N ASP A 134 -8.81 28.54 17.02
CA ASP A 134 -9.85 27.96 17.88
C ASP A 134 -9.34 27.65 19.30
N GLU A 135 -10.27 27.50 20.26
CA GLU A 135 -9.92 27.23 21.66
C GLU A 135 -9.26 25.85 21.83
N GLU A 136 -9.67 24.87 21.03
CA GLU A 136 -9.18 23.51 21.13
C GLU A 136 -7.71 23.43 20.71
N GLY A 137 -7.35 24.06 19.60
CA GLY A 137 -5.99 24.18 19.08
C GLY A 137 -5.10 25.04 19.96
N ARG A 138 -5.63 26.10 20.57
CA ARG A 138 -4.88 26.82 21.62
C ARG A 138 -4.61 25.92 22.83
N SER A 139 -5.57 25.10 23.23
CA SER A 139 -5.38 24.13 24.32
C SER A 139 -4.38 23.03 23.94
N ARG A 140 -4.46 22.47 22.73
CA ARG A 140 -3.49 21.52 22.19
C ARG A 140 -2.08 22.13 22.19
N GLN A 141 -1.93 23.37 21.72
CA GLN A 141 -0.63 24.03 21.69
C GLN A 141 0.00 24.21 23.07
N ARG A 142 -0.79 24.55 24.10
CA ARG A 142 -0.28 24.65 25.47
C ARG A 142 0.29 23.32 25.97
N VAL A 143 -0.39 22.21 25.64
CA VAL A 143 0.07 20.86 26.00
C VAL A 143 1.35 20.49 25.24
N LEU A 144 1.39 20.77 23.93
CA LEU A 144 2.57 20.53 23.09
C LEU A 144 3.78 21.34 23.56
N THR A 145 3.57 22.61 23.90
CA THR A 145 4.60 23.49 24.46
C THR A 145 5.14 22.96 25.78
N PHE A 146 4.26 22.48 26.67
CA PHE A 146 4.68 21.87 27.93
C PHE A 146 5.51 20.59 27.69
N ALA A 147 5.08 19.71 26.79
CA ALA A 147 5.81 18.51 26.43
C ALA A 147 7.20 18.84 25.83
N ALA A 148 7.26 19.78 24.90
CA ALA A 148 8.51 20.24 24.28
C ALA A 148 9.53 20.72 25.32
N ARG A 149 9.09 21.50 26.32
CA ARG A 149 9.98 21.95 27.42
C ARG A 149 10.52 20.79 28.24
N ARG A 150 9.72 19.75 28.46
CA ARG A 150 10.20 18.54 29.16
C ARG A 150 11.26 17.82 28.33
N TYR A 151 11.02 17.58 27.04
CA TYR A 151 12.01 16.95 26.18
C TYR A 151 13.29 17.78 26.02
N ALA A 152 13.16 19.10 25.89
CA ALA A 152 14.31 20.01 25.89
C ALA A 152 15.17 19.85 27.16
N SER A 153 14.52 19.84 28.34
CA SER A 153 15.23 19.67 29.61
C SER A 153 15.78 18.26 29.83
N THR A 154 15.14 17.22 29.26
CA THR A 154 15.71 15.87 29.21
C THR A 154 16.99 15.86 28.39
N LEU A 155 17.00 16.51 27.22
CA LEU A 155 18.16 16.54 26.34
C LEU A 155 19.31 17.42 26.87
N GLU A 156 19.01 18.44 27.69
CA GLU A 156 20.03 19.17 28.46
C GLU A 156 20.79 18.26 29.44
N ARG A 157 20.09 17.28 30.04
CA ARG A 157 20.69 16.32 30.98
C ARG A 157 21.35 15.14 30.25
N ASN A 158 20.70 14.64 29.20
CA ASN A 158 21.14 13.52 28.39
C ASN A 158 20.96 13.82 26.90
N PRO A 159 21.99 14.38 26.22
CA PRO A 159 21.91 14.73 24.80
C PRO A 159 21.71 13.53 23.87
N ASP A 160 22.04 12.32 24.33
CA ASP A 160 21.97 11.08 23.56
C ASP A 160 20.64 10.33 23.80
N ASP A 161 19.65 10.97 24.43
CA ASP A 161 18.31 10.41 24.62
C ASP A 161 17.52 10.44 23.31
N TYR A 162 17.62 9.35 22.54
CA TYR A 162 16.93 9.23 21.26
C TYR A 162 15.40 9.24 21.39
N ASP A 163 14.86 8.78 22.53
CA ASP A 163 13.41 8.75 22.77
C ASP A 163 12.89 10.17 23.00
N ALA A 164 13.63 11.00 23.74
CA ALA A 164 13.30 12.42 23.88
C ALA A 164 13.39 13.17 22.55
N LEU A 165 14.38 12.88 21.71
CA LEU A 165 14.50 13.45 20.35
C LEU A 165 13.32 13.04 19.46
N TYR A 166 13.00 11.74 19.42
CA TYR A 166 11.88 11.19 18.66
C TYR A 166 10.55 11.83 19.08
N ASN A 167 10.27 11.88 20.38
CA ASN A 167 9.03 12.44 20.88
C ASN A 167 8.94 13.95 20.70
N TRP A 168 10.07 14.67 20.75
CA TRP A 168 10.07 16.10 20.41
C TRP A 168 9.80 16.33 18.92
N ALA A 169 10.32 15.46 18.04
CA ALA A 169 9.99 15.51 16.62
C ALA A 169 8.47 15.33 16.36
N LEU A 170 7.82 14.41 17.10
CA LEU A 170 6.36 14.26 17.07
C LEU A 170 5.63 15.52 17.52
N VAL A 171 6.09 16.16 18.60
CA VAL A 171 5.52 17.42 19.10
C VAL A 171 5.64 18.54 18.05
N LEU A 172 6.77 18.61 17.34
CA LEU A 172 6.98 19.56 16.25
C LEU A 172 6.04 19.31 15.08
N GLN A 173 5.83 18.05 14.66
CA GLN A 173 4.85 17.69 13.63
C GLN A 173 3.42 18.06 14.02
N GLU A 174 2.99 17.70 15.24
CA GLU A 174 1.64 18.03 15.72
C GLU A 174 1.45 19.55 15.85
N SER A 175 2.52 20.28 16.26
CA SER A 175 2.50 21.75 16.28
C SER A 175 2.35 22.31 14.86
N ALA A 176 2.99 21.69 13.86
CA ALA A 176 2.90 22.09 12.46
C ALA A 176 1.48 21.94 11.90
N ASP A 177 0.74 20.91 12.33
CA ASP A 177 -0.67 20.72 11.99
C ASP A 177 -1.61 21.70 12.71
N ASN A 178 -1.16 22.28 13.81
CA ASN A 178 -1.91 23.26 14.58
C ASN A 178 -1.68 24.72 14.10
N VAL A 179 -0.76 24.93 13.16
CA VAL A 179 -0.49 26.24 12.54
C VAL A 179 -1.70 26.68 11.71
N SER A 180 -2.16 27.92 11.93
CA SER A 180 -3.18 28.54 11.08
C SER A 180 -2.70 28.69 9.62
N LEU A 181 -3.58 28.46 8.65
CA LEU A 181 -3.27 28.59 7.22
C LEU A 181 -2.75 29.98 6.82
N ASP A 182 -3.14 31.01 7.56
CA ASP A 182 -2.74 32.41 7.32
C ASP A 182 -1.44 32.80 8.06
N SER A 183 -0.90 31.91 8.89
CA SER A 183 0.33 32.17 9.65
C SER A 183 1.54 32.19 8.72
N THR A 184 2.27 33.31 8.73
CA THR A 184 3.53 33.44 7.97
C THR A 184 4.76 33.04 8.81
N SER A 185 4.64 33.04 10.14
CA SER A 185 5.72 32.64 11.05
C SER A 185 5.15 32.21 12.41
N PRO A 186 5.47 31.00 12.91
CA PRO A 186 6.26 29.98 12.23
C PRO A 186 5.45 29.42 11.04
N SER A 187 6.13 29.08 9.94
CA SER A 187 5.46 28.35 8.87
C SER A 187 5.36 26.87 9.24
N LYS A 188 4.36 26.18 8.69
CA LYS A 188 4.22 24.73 8.82
C LYS A 188 5.51 24.00 8.39
N ASP A 189 6.19 24.50 7.37
CA ASP A 189 7.42 23.91 6.85
C ASP A 189 8.62 24.08 7.80
N ASP A 190 8.73 25.20 8.52
CA ASP A 190 9.81 25.42 9.50
C ASP A 190 9.75 24.38 10.63
N LEU A 191 8.54 24.13 11.14
CA LEU A 191 8.29 23.12 12.18
C LEU A 191 8.58 21.70 11.68
N LEU A 192 8.17 21.38 10.45
CA LEU A 192 8.44 20.07 9.85
C LEU A 192 9.93 19.86 9.53
N GLU A 193 10.64 20.91 9.11
CA GLU A 193 12.08 20.85 8.92
C GLU A 193 12.81 20.57 10.23
N GLU A 194 12.42 21.24 11.32
CA GLU A 194 13.02 20.98 12.63
C GLU A 194 12.66 19.58 13.14
N ALA A 195 11.44 19.10 12.90
CA ALA A 195 11.06 17.72 13.20
C ALA A 195 11.95 16.72 12.44
N CYS A 196 12.22 16.95 11.15
CA CYS A 196 13.13 16.13 10.36
C CYS A 196 14.53 16.05 10.97
N LYS A 197 15.09 17.16 11.48
CA LYS A 197 16.40 17.16 12.13
C LYS A 197 16.42 16.32 13.40
N LYS A 198 15.34 16.40 14.19
CA LYS A 198 15.19 15.59 15.42
C LYS A 198 15.02 14.10 15.13
N TYR A 199 14.29 13.74 14.08
CA TYR A 199 14.24 12.35 13.63
C TYR A 199 15.60 11.84 13.11
N ASP A 200 16.33 12.65 12.34
CA ASP A 200 17.68 12.30 11.89
C ASP A 200 18.62 12.05 13.07
N GLU A 201 18.59 12.91 14.09
CA GLU A 201 19.39 12.74 15.31
C GLU A 201 18.97 11.47 16.09
N ALA A 202 17.66 11.26 16.28
CA ALA A 202 17.14 10.07 16.95
C ALA A 202 17.53 8.77 16.24
N THR A 203 17.45 8.73 14.90
CA THR A 203 17.82 7.55 14.11
C THR A 203 19.33 7.33 14.02
N ARG A 204 20.16 8.38 14.14
CA ARG A 204 21.61 8.22 14.31
C ARG A 204 21.98 7.57 15.64
N LEU A 205 21.28 7.94 16.72
CA LEU A 205 21.48 7.36 18.05
C LEU A 205 20.87 5.95 18.18
N CYS A 206 19.73 5.71 17.54
CA CYS A 206 19.06 4.41 17.50
C CYS A 206 18.68 4.02 16.05
N PRO A 207 19.59 3.40 15.28
CA PRO A 207 19.36 3.02 13.88
C PRO A 207 18.28 1.96 13.65
N THR A 208 17.76 1.35 14.72
CA THR A 208 16.69 0.35 14.68
C THR A 208 15.32 0.92 15.06
N LEU A 209 15.22 2.24 15.31
CA LEU A 209 13.97 2.89 15.68
C LEU A 209 13.04 3.06 14.46
N ASN A 210 12.33 1.98 14.11
CA ASN A 210 11.45 1.91 12.94
C ASN A 210 10.40 3.04 12.91
N ASP A 211 9.81 3.39 14.06
CA ASP A 211 8.78 4.43 14.16
C ASP A 211 9.33 5.83 13.86
N ALA A 212 10.60 6.09 14.17
CA ALA A 212 11.25 7.35 13.81
C ALA A 212 11.42 7.46 12.29
N PHE A 213 11.91 6.41 11.61
CA PHE A 213 11.99 6.40 10.14
C PHE A 213 10.60 6.57 9.49
N TYR A 214 9.57 5.90 10.02
CA TYR A 214 8.21 6.00 9.49
C TYR A 214 7.63 7.41 9.65
N ASN A 215 7.69 8.00 10.84
CA ASN A 215 7.15 9.34 11.08
C ASN A 215 8.00 10.43 10.41
N TRP A 216 9.31 10.22 10.29
CA TRP A 216 10.18 11.09 9.52
C TRP A 216 9.77 11.12 8.04
N ALA A 217 9.49 9.95 7.45
CA ALA A 217 8.99 9.87 6.08
C ALA A 217 7.66 10.62 5.89
N ILE A 218 6.78 10.62 6.90
CA ILE A 218 5.54 11.41 6.89
C ILE A 218 5.86 12.92 6.86
N ALA A 219 6.75 13.40 7.75
CA ALA A 219 7.16 14.81 7.74
C ALA A 219 7.73 15.23 6.39
N ILE A 220 8.65 14.44 5.83
CA ILE A 220 9.25 14.70 4.53
C ILE A 220 8.18 14.72 3.43
N SER A 221 7.22 13.79 3.48
CA SER A 221 6.10 13.74 2.53
C SER A 221 5.24 15.02 2.56
N ASP A 222 4.98 15.55 3.75
CA ASP A 222 4.19 16.78 3.90
C ASP A 222 4.97 18.02 3.44
N ARG A 223 6.29 18.07 3.69
CA ARG A 223 7.20 19.05 3.07
C ARG A 223 7.17 18.97 1.55
N ALA A 224 7.23 17.77 0.98
CA ALA A 224 7.19 17.56 -0.47
C ALA A 224 5.87 18.08 -1.08
N LYS A 225 4.73 17.80 -0.44
CA LYS A 225 3.41 18.31 -0.88
C LYS A 225 3.35 19.83 -0.93
N MET A 226 3.91 20.52 0.07
CA MET A 226 3.95 21.99 0.10
C MET A 226 4.80 22.59 -1.04
N ARG A 227 5.78 21.84 -1.55
CA ARG A 227 6.61 22.25 -2.69
C ARG A 227 6.00 21.92 -4.06
N GLY A 228 4.87 21.21 -4.10
CA GLY A 228 4.14 20.90 -5.34
C GLY A 228 4.98 20.10 -6.34
N ARG A 229 5.07 20.58 -7.58
CA ARG A 229 5.78 19.89 -8.69
C ARG A 229 7.13 20.53 -9.00
N THR A 230 8.00 20.58 -8.00
CA THR A 230 9.36 21.16 -8.11
C THR A 230 10.43 20.08 -8.02
N LYS A 231 11.68 20.44 -8.37
CA LYS A 231 12.84 19.55 -8.18
C LYS A 231 13.14 19.28 -6.71
N GLU A 232 12.87 20.25 -5.84
CA GLU A 232 12.95 20.07 -4.39
C GLU A 232 11.91 19.05 -3.91
N ALA A 233 10.67 19.12 -4.41
CA ALA A 233 9.65 18.11 -4.09
C ALA A 233 10.07 16.70 -4.55
N GLU A 234 10.68 16.58 -5.73
CA GLU A 234 11.21 15.30 -6.23
C GLU A 234 12.25 14.70 -5.28
N GLU A 235 13.18 15.53 -4.78
CA GLU A 235 14.20 15.10 -3.84
C GLU A 235 13.61 14.70 -2.48
N LEU A 236 12.68 15.52 -1.95
CA LEU A 236 11.96 15.19 -0.71
C LEU A 236 11.18 13.88 -0.86
N TRP A 237 10.48 13.65 -1.97
CA TRP A 237 9.77 12.40 -2.19
C TRP A 237 10.72 11.19 -2.24
N LYS A 238 11.91 11.31 -2.85
CA LYS A 238 12.93 10.26 -2.81
C LYS A 238 13.37 9.96 -1.38
N GLN A 239 13.70 10.99 -0.61
CA GLN A 239 14.07 10.83 0.81
C GLN A 239 12.95 10.21 1.65
N ALA A 240 11.69 10.59 1.41
CA ALA A 240 10.54 9.98 2.06
C ALA A 240 10.44 8.48 1.71
N THR A 241 10.64 8.11 0.45
CA THR A 241 10.60 6.69 0.03
C THR A 241 11.72 5.86 0.64
N GLU A 242 12.92 6.42 0.80
CA GLU A 242 14.05 5.75 1.48
C GLU A 242 13.76 5.55 2.98
N ASN A 243 13.17 6.54 3.64
CA ASN A 243 12.78 6.43 5.05
C ASN A 243 11.66 5.41 5.26
N TYR A 244 10.63 5.40 4.40
CA TYR A 244 9.61 4.36 4.44
C TYR A 244 10.19 2.96 4.19
N GLU A 245 11.13 2.84 3.24
CA GLU A 245 11.83 1.58 3.00
C GLU A 245 12.56 1.11 4.25
N LYS A 246 13.31 2.00 4.92
CA LYS A 246 14.00 1.68 6.17
C LYS A 246 13.05 1.26 7.28
N ALA A 247 11.94 1.98 7.45
CA ALA A 247 10.90 1.61 8.43
C ALA A 247 10.35 0.20 8.17
N VAL A 248 10.04 -0.13 6.91
CA VAL A 248 9.54 -1.47 6.52
C VAL A 248 10.63 -2.55 6.64
N GLN A 249 11.90 -2.24 6.38
CA GLN A 249 13.00 -3.18 6.59
C GLN A 249 13.16 -3.55 8.07
N LEU A 250 12.96 -2.59 8.98
CA LEU A 250 13.03 -2.80 10.42
C LEU A 250 11.74 -3.44 10.99
N ASN A 251 10.59 -3.14 10.40
CA ASN A 251 9.29 -3.67 10.78
C ASN A 251 8.47 -4.06 9.53
N TRP A 252 8.70 -5.28 9.05
CA TRP A 252 8.12 -5.78 7.81
C TRP A 252 6.60 -6.02 7.87
N ASN A 253 6.03 -6.13 9.08
CA ASN A 253 4.63 -6.48 9.30
C ASN A 253 3.75 -5.23 9.52
N SER A 254 3.96 -4.16 8.75
CA SER A 254 3.18 -2.92 8.83
C SER A 254 2.46 -2.62 7.51
N PRO A 255 1.16 -2.99 7.38
CA PRO A 255 0.35 -2.62 6.22
C PRO A 255 0.33 -1.11 5.97
N GLN A 256 0.25 -0.32 7.04
CA GLN A 256 0.20 1.14 7.01
C GLN A 256 1.48 1.74 6.43
N ALA A 257 2.65 1.26 6.85
CA ALA A 257 3.94 1.70 6.31
C ALA A 257 4.07 1.35 4.81
N LEU A 258 3.70 0.14 4.42
CA LEU A 258 3.68 -0.28 3.01
C LEU A 258 2.73 0.57 2.16
N ASN A 259 1.53 0.86 2.66
CA ASN A 259 0.57 1.72 1.97
C ASN A 259 1.09 3.15 1.81
N ASN A 260 1.68 3.74 2.86
CA ASN A 260 2.21 5.10 2.79
C ASN A 260 3.46 5.18 1.91
N TRP A 261 4.29 4.14 1.89
CA TRP A 261 5.38 4.02 0.92
C TRP A 261 4.85 4.00 -0.51
N GLY A 262 3.80 3.21 -0.78
CA GLY A 262 3.12 3.17 -2.08
C GLY A 262 2.58 4.55 -2.50
N LEU A 263 1.99 5.30 -1.56
CA LEU A 263 1.50 6.66 -1.81
C LEU A 263 2.64 7.64 -2.13
N ALA A 264 3.75 7.60 -1.38
CA ALA A 264 4.92 8.43 -1.66
C ALA A 264 5.51 8.14 -3.04
N LEU A 265 5.58 6.87 -3.44
CA LEU A 265 6.00 6.46 -4.78
C LEU A 265 5.01 6.93 -5.85
N GLN A 266 3.70 6.89 -5.59
CA GLN A 266 2.67 7.41 -6.50
C GLN A 266 2.85 8.92 -6.73
N GLU A 267 3.05 9.70 -5.67
CA GLU A 267 3.30 11.15 -5.77
C GLU A 267 4.61 11.45 -6.50
N LEU A 268 5.69 10.72 -6.17
CA LEU A 268 6.97 10.82 -6.89
C LEU A 268 6.78 10.54 -8.39
N SER A 269 6.03 9.48 -8.73
CA SER A 269 5.76 9.09 -10.13
C SER A 269 5.04 10.16 -10.94
N ALA A 270 4.29 11.05 -10.28
CA ALA A 270 3.54 12.11 -10.92
C ALA A 270 4.41 13.30 -11.35
N ILE A 271 5.64 13.42 -10.81
CA ILE A 271 6.53 14.56 -11.03
C ILE A 271 7.88 14.20 -11.67
N VAL A 272 8.28 12.92 -11.67
CA VAL A 272 9.51 12.45 -12.33
C VAL A 272 9.38 12.40 -13.87
N PRO A 273 10.51 12.36 -14.60
CA PRO A 273 10.49 12.09 -16.04
C PRO A 273 9.86 10.73 -16.40
N ALA A 274 9.24 10.65 -17.58
CA ALA A 274 8.51 9.46 -18.04
C ALA A 274 9.35 8.17 -18.05
N ARG A 275 10.67 8.27 -18.27
CA ARG A 275 11.60 7.13 -18.25
C ARG A 275 11.70 6.44 -16.88
N GLU A 276 11.51 7.19 -15.78
CA GLU A 276 11.62 6.68 -14.41
C GLU A 276 10.24 6.30 -13.86
N LYS A 277 9.18 6.99 -14.33
CA LYS A 277 7.80 6.80 -13.89
C LYS A 277 7.35 5.34 -13.86
N GLN A 278 7.61 4.58 -14.95
CA GLN A 278 7.15 3.19 -15.07
C GLN A 278 7.71 2.28 -13.97
N THR A 279 8.99 2.42 -13.62
CA THR A 279 9.61 1.63 -12.56
C THR A 279 9.03 2.00 -11.20
N ILE A 280 8.86 3.30 -10.93
CA ILE A 280 8.32 3.80 -9.66
C ILE A 280 6.87 3.34 -9.47
N VAL A 281 6.03 3.42 -10.51
CA VAL A 281 4.63 2.96 -10.46
C VAL A 281 4.55 1.46 -10.19
N ARG A 282 5.40 0.63 -10.82
CA ARG A 282 5.45 -0.81 -10.53
C ARG A 282 5.85 -1.10 -9.08
N THR A 283 6.81 -0.35 -8.53
CA THR A 283 7.16 -0.46 -7.11
C THR A 283 5.99 -0.06 -6.22
N ALA A 284 5.27 1.03 -6.53
CA ALA A 284 4.08 1.44 -5.78
C ALA A 284 3.01 0.34 -5.75
N ILE A 285 2.70 -0.25 -6.91
CA ILE A 285 1.78 -1.39 -7.03
C ILE A 285 2.21 -2.55 -6.13
N SER A 286 3.49 -2.90 -6.15
CA SER A 286 4.04 -3.95 -5.28
C SER A 286 3.86 -3.64 -3.79
N LYS A 287 4.06 -2.39 -3.36
CA LYS A 287 3.86 -2.00 -1.95
C LYS A 287 2.40 -2.04 -1.53
N PHE A 288 1.47 -1.58 -2.36
CA PHE A 288 0.05 -1.71 -2.05
C PHE A 288 -0.40 -3.18 -1.99
N ARG A 289 0.06 -4.03 -2.92
CA ARG A 289 -0.21 -5.47 -2.86
C ARG A 289 0.35 -6.11 -1.60
N ALA A 290 1.56 -5.77 -1.19
CA ALA A 290 2.15 -6.26 0.05
C ALA A 290 1.33 -5.82 1.28
N ALA A 291 0.84 -4.57 1.30
CA ALA A 291 -0.03 -4.10 2.38
C ALA A 291 -1.35 -4.90 2.46
N ILE A 292 -1.95 -5.22 1.31
CA ILE A 292 -3.17 -6.05 1.22
C ILE A 292 -2.88 -7.49 1.64
N GLN A 293 -1.71 -8.04 1.33
CA GLN A 293 -1.33 -9.39 1.76
C GLN A 293 -1.15 -9.52 3.27
N LEU A 294 -0.70 -8.46 3.95
CA LEU A 294 -0.63 -8.43 5.42
C LEU A 294 -2.00 -8.22 6.06
N GLN A 295 -2.85 -7.39 5.44
CA GLN A 295 -4.20 -7.12 5.90
C GLN A 295 -5.18 -7.09 4.71
N PHE A 296 -5.83 -8.22 4.46
CA PHE A 296 -6.66 -8.41 3.27
C PHE A 296 -7.83 -7.43 3.16
N ASP A 297 -8.37 -6.96 4.28
CA ASP A 297 -9.46 -5.99 4.30
C ASP A 297 -8.99 -4.53 4.43
N PHE A 298 -7.69 -4.25 4.18
CA PHE A 298 -7.14 -2.91 4.23
C PHE A 298 -7.61 -2.05 3.05
N HIS A 299 -8.85 -1.59 3.15
CA HIS A 299 -9.59 -0.90 2.09
C HIS A 299 -8.86 0.34 1.52
N ARG A 300 -8.01 1.01 2.32
CA ARG A 300 -7.19 2.14 1.83
C ARG A 300 -6.15 1.67 0.81
N ALA A 301 -5.43 0.60 1.09
CA ALA A 301 -4.46 0.04 0.16
C ALA A 301 -5.14 -0.54 -1.09
N ILE A 302 -6.29 -1.21 -0.93
CA ILE A 302 -7.12 -1.69 -2.04
C ILE A 302 -7.54 -0.53 -2.94
N TYR A 303 -8.07 0.55 -2.36
CA TYR A 303 -8.46 1.74 -3.11
C TYR A 303 -7.27 2.39 -3.82
N ASN A 304 -6.16 2.60 -3.11
CA ASN A 304 -4.97 3.24 -3.67
C ASN A 304 -4.39 2.43 -4.83
N LEU A 305 -4.33 1.10 -4.71
CA LEU A 305 -3.94 0.22 -5.81
C LEU A 305 -4.86 0.39 -7.02
N GLY A 306 -6.18 0.43 -6.81
CA GLY A 306 -7.14 0.73 -7.86
C GLY A 306 -6.86 2.06 -8.56
N THR A 307 -6.53 3.12 -7.82
CA THR A 307 -6.20 4.43 -8.41
C THR A 307 -4.89 4.42 -9.20
N VAL A 308 -3.86 3.72 -8.73
CA VAL A 308 -2.57 3.61 -9.43
C VAL A 308 -2.72 2.81 -10.72
N LEU A 309 -3.49 1.73 -10.71
CA LEU A 309 -3.79 0.94 -11.90
C LEU A 309 -4.56 1.76 -12.95
N TYR A 310 -5.50 2.61 -12.50
CA TYR A 310 -6.18 3.56 -13.39
C TYR A 310 -5.19 4.53 -14.04
N GLY A 311 -4.32 5.16 -13.24
CA GLY A 311 -3.31 6.08 -13.75
C GLY A 311 -2.35 5.42 -14.74
N LEU A 312 -1.94 4.18 -14.45
CA LEU A 312 -1.11 3.38 -15.35
C LEU A 312 -1.82 3.07 -16.67
N ALA A 313 -3.13 2.77 -16.63
CA ALA A 313 -3.94 2.57 -17.83
C ALA A 313 -3.97 3.83 -18.71
N GLU A 314 -4.23 5.00 -18.11
CA GLU A 314 -4.24 6.30 -18.80
C GLU A 314 -2.89 6.63 -19.46
N ASP A 315 -1.79 6.42 -18.73
CA ASP A 315 -0.45 6.65 -19.26
C ASP A 315 -0.11 5.71 -20.41
N THR A 316 -0.49 4.44 -20.30
CA THR A 316 -0.26 3.42 -21.32
C THR A 316 -1.07 3.73 -22.58
N LEU A 317 -2.32 4.18 -22.43
CA LEU A 317 -3.17 4.62 -23.53
C LEU A 317 -2.58 5.86 -24.25
N ARG A 318 -2.10 6.85 -23.49
CA ARG A 318 -1.54 8.09 -24.03
C ARG A 318 -0.19 7.92 -24.72
N THR A 319 0.66 7.04 -24.21
CA THR A 319 2.02 6.87 -24.75
C THR A 319 2.05 6.07 -26.06
N GLY A 320 0.97 5.37 -26.42
CA GLY A 320 0.72 4.83 -27.77
C GLY A 320 1.83 3.94 -28.36
N GLY A 321 2.81 3.54 -27.55
CA GLY A 321 3.96 2.77 -27.99
C GLY A 321 3.52 1.40 -28.46
N THR A 322 4.19 0.87 -29.48
CA THR A 322 4.08 -0.55 -29.84
C THR A 322 4.17 -1.38 -28.57
N PRO A 323 3.14 -2.17 -28.23
CA PRO A 323 3.17 -3.00 -27.03
C PRO A 323 4.45 -3.82 -27.08
N SER A 324 5.34 -3.63 -26.11
CA SER A 324 6.26 -4.72 -25.81
C SER A 324 5.39 -5.93 -25.51
N ALA A 325 5.83 -7.13 -25.87
CA ALA A 325 5.12 -8.36 -25.52
C ALA A 325 4.89 -8.53 -23.99
N LYS A 326 5.48 -7.63 -23.17
CA LYS A 326 5.38 -7.55 -21.71
C LYS A 326 4.45 -6.45 -21.19
N ASP A 327 3.90 -5.57 -22.04
CA ASP A 327 3.06 -4.46 -21.58
C ASP A 327 1.60 -4.90 -21.46
N VAL A 328 1.01 -4.71 -20.27
CA VAL A 328 -0.39 -5.06 -19.99
C VAL A 328 -1.31 -4.15 -20.81
N ASN A 329 -2.31 -4.74 -21.47
CA ASN A 329 -3.31 -4.00 -22.23
C ASN A 329 -4.01 -2.96 -21.32
N PRO A 330 -4.13 -1.68 -21.73
CA PRO A 330 -4.85 -0.65 -20.97
C PRO A 330 -6.23 -1.08 -20.48
N ASN A 331 -6.98 -1.86 -21.28
CA ASN A 331 -8.30 -2.35 -20.89
C ASN A 331 -8.25 -3.34 -19.71
N GLU A 332 -7.21 -4.17 -19.62
CA GLU A 332 -7.02 -5.06 -18.46
C GLU A 332 -6.67 -4.24 -17.22
N LEU A 333 -5.84 -3.20 -17.34
CA LEU A 333 -5.53 -2.31 -16.23
C LEU A 333 -6.76 -1.54 -15.73
N TYR A 334 -7.60 -1.03 -16.63
CA TYR A 334 -8.89 -0.43 -16.28
C TYR A 334 -9.82 -1.43 -15.58
N SER A 335 -9.89 -2.67 -16.08
CA SER A 335 -10.69 -3.72 -15.46
C SER A 335 -10.19 -4.04 -14.04
N GLN A 336 -8.88 -4.23 -13.87
CA GLN A 336 -8.26 -4.44 -12.55
C GLN A 336 -8.52 -3.26 -11.60
N SER A 337 -8.34 -2.03 -12.08
CA SER A 337 -8.67 -0.82 -11.32
C SER A 337 -10.11 -0.84 -10.82
N ALA A 338 -11.06 -1.17 -11.69
CA ALA A 338 -12.46 -1.24 -11.35
C ALA A 338 -12.78 -2.33 -10.33
N ILE A 339 -12.12 -3.50 -10.41
CA ILE A 339 -12.24 -4.58 -9.43
C ILE A 339 -11.78 -4.09 -8.04
N TYR A 340 -10.61 -3.45 -7.96
CA TYR A 340 -10.08 -2.90 -6.72
C TYR A 340 -10.98 -1.80 -6.13
N ILE A 341 -11.46 -0.87 -6.95
CA ILE A 341 -12.34 0.21 -6.48
C ILE A 341 -13.70 -0.34 -6.03
N ALA A 342 -14.27 -1.32 -6.74
CA ALA A 342 -15.48 -2.03 -6.32
C ALA A 342 -15.28 -2.74 -4.98
N ALA A 343 -14.14 -3.41 -4.79
CA ALA A 343 -13.83 -4.08 -3.53
C ALA A 343 -13.68 -3.10 -2.36
N ALA A 344 -12.98 -1.98 -2.56
CA ALA A 344 -12.84 -0.93 -1.55
C ALA A 344 -14.22 -0.34 -1.16
N HIS A 345 -15.08 -0.08 -2.15
CA HIS A 345 -16.44 0.38 -1.90
C HIS A 345 -17.28 -0.68 -1.16
N ALA A 346 -17.19 -1.96 -1.53
CA ALA A 346 -17.91 -3.04 -0.85
C ALA A 346 -17.53 -3.15 0.63
N LEU A 347 -16.24 -3.01 0.96
CA LEU A 347 -15.74 -3.04 2.33
C LEU A 347 -16.14 -1.79 3.15
N LYS A 348 -16.22 -0.62 2.51
CA LYS A 348 -16.56 0.67 3.14
C LYS A 348 -17.55 1.48 2.27
N PRO A 349 -18.84 1.11 2.22
CA PRO A 349 -19.82 1.74 1.34
C PRO A 349 -20.10 3.20 1.71
N ASN A 350 -19.94 3.57 2.99
CA ASN A 350 -20.20 4.92 3.49
C ASN A 350 -19.13 5.95 3.10
N TYR A 351 -18.02 5.51 2.46
CA TYR A 351 -16.98 6.43 1.99
C TYR A 351 -17.39 7.03 0.65
N SER A 352 -17.75 8.33 0.67
CA SER A 352 -18.20 9.08 -0.51
C SER A 352 -17.19 9.08 -1.66
N VAL A 353 -15.90 9.11 -1.32
CA VAL A 353 -14.79 9.04 -2.27
C VAL A 353 -14.82 7.71 -3.05
N TYR A 354 -15.08 6.59 -2.38
CA TYR A 354 -15.15 5.27 -3.02
C TYR A 354 -16.38 5.16 -3.91
N SER A 355 -17.52 5.67 -3.43
CA SER A 355 -18.75 5.72 -4.22
C SER A 355 -18.58 6.53 -5.51
N SER A 356 -17.88 7.66 -5.42
CA SER A 356 -17.60 8.53 -6.57
C SER A 356 -16.63 7.89 -7.56
N ALA A 357 -15.55 7.27 -7.07
CA ALA A 357 -14.61 6.54 -7.90
C ALA A 357 -15.27 5.34 -8.59
N LEU A 358 -16.11 4.58 -7.86
CA LEU A 358 -16.84 3.45 -8.43
C LEU A 358 -17.75 3.90 -9.58
N ARG A 359 -18.44 5.04 -9.45
CA ARG A 359 -19.28 5.58 -10.53
C ARG A 359 -18.49 5.81 -11.83
N LEU A 360 -17.22 6.21 -11.72
CA LEU A 360 -16.33 6.45 -12.87
C LEU A 360 -15.92 5.14 -13.54
N VAL A 361 -15.56 4.13 -12.75
CA VAL A 361 -14.94 2.89 -13.27
C VAL A 361 -15.92 1.72 -13.43
N ARG A 362 -17.17 1.85 -12.98
CA ARG A 362 -18.14 0.75 -12.99
C ARG A 362 -18.37 0.17 -14.38
N SER A 363 -18.36 0.99 -15.43
CA SER A 363 -18.51 0.54 -16.81
C SER A 363 -17.32 -0.29 -17.32
N MET A 364 -16.20 -0.29 -16.59
CA MET A 364 -15.00 -1.09 -16.88
C MET A 364 -15.06 -2.50 -16.25
N LEU A 365 -16.09 -2.78 -15.42
CA LEU A 365 -16.38 -4.12 -14.95
C LEU A 365 -17.15 -4.91 -16.02
N PRO A 366 -16.89 -6.22 -16.17
CA PRO A 366 -17.64 -7.08 -17.07
C PRO A 366 -18.98 -7.51 -16.45
N LEU A 367 -19.89 -6.55 -16.20
CA LEU A 367 -21.18 -6.79 -15.56
C LEU A 367 -21.99 -7.91 -16.26
N PRO A 368 -22.67 -8.81 -15.53
CA PRO A 368 -22.89 -8.81 -14.08
C PRO A 368 -21.76 -9.48 -13.26
N TYR A 369 -20.57 -9.64 -13.85
CA TYR A 369 -19.42 -10.27 -13.22
C TYR A 369 -18.39 -9.24 -12.76
N LEU A 370 -17.56 -9.63 -11.80
CA LEU A 370 -16.43 -8.86 -11.35
C LEU A 370 -15.22 -9.05 -12.27
N LYS A 371 -14.98 -10.30 -12.72
CA LYS A 371 -13.92 -10.63 -13.69
C LYS A 371 -14.42 -11.68 -14.69
N VAL A 372 -13.99 -11.53 -15.93
CA VAL A 372 -14.15 -12.53 -17.00
C VAL A 372 -12.80 -12.72 -17.66
N GLY A 373 -12.44 -13.96 -17.97
CA GLY A 373 -11.17 -14.24 -18.63
C GLY A 373 -11.02 -15.71 -18.97
N TYR A 374 -9.91 -16.05 -19.62
CA TYR A 374 -9.62 -17.44 -19.96
C TYR A 374 -8.68 -18.07 -18.96
N LEU A 375 -8.98 -19.31 -18.60
CA LEU A 375 -8.11 -20.20 -17.84
C LEU A 375 -8.10 -21.56 -18.52
N THR A 376 -6.98 -22.26 -18.39
CA THR A 376 -6.82 -23.63 -18.85
C THR A 376 -7.05 -24.56 -17.67
N ALA A 377 -7.97 -25.50 -17.82
CA ALA A 377 -8.42 -26.38 -16.74
C ALA A 377 -8.69 -27.79 -17.28
N PRO A 378 -8.59 -28.85 -16.45
CA PRO A 378 -8.98 -30.20 -16.84
C PRO A 378 -10.50 -30.32 -16.96
N GLN A 379 -10.99 -31.50 -17.36
CA GLN A 379 -12.43 -31.78 -17.30
C GLN A 379 -12.90 -31.76 -15.83
N ALA A 380 -14.08 -31.19 -15.56
CA ALA A 380 -14.60 -31.09 -14.20
C ALA A 380 -14.68 -32.46 -13.51
N GLY A 381 -14.30 -32.49 -12.23
CA GLY A 381 -14.22 -33.71 -11.41
C GLY A 381 -12.92 -34.50 -11.59
N LYS A 382 -11.97 -34.04 -12.42
CA LYS A 382 -10.61 -34.60 -12.51
C LYS A 382 -9.59 -33.54 -12.10
N SER A 383 -9.10 -33.59 -10.87
CA SER A 383 -8.05 -32.65 -10.40
C SER A 383 -6.68 -32.91 -11.03
N ILE A 384 -6.41 -34.14 -11.48
CA ILE A 384 -5.19 -34.53 -12.17
C ILE A 384 -5.59 -35.17 -13.51
N ALA A 385 -5.05 -34.64 -14.61
CA ALA A 385 -5.32 -35.13 -15.96
C ALA A 385 -4.08 -34.94 -16.85
N PRO A 386 -3.87 -35.81 -17.86
CA PRO A 386 -2.83 -35.61 -18.87
C PRO A 386 -2.96 -34.24 -19.53
N HIS A 387 -1.85 -33.61 -19.93
CA HIS A 387 -1.87 -32.25 -20.51
C HIS A 387 -2.81 -32.11 -21.71
N SER A 388 -3.05 -33.18 -22.48
CA SER A 388 -4.02 -33.21 -23.60
C SER A 388 -5.47 -32.95 -23.20
N ASP A 389 -5.82 -33.21 -21.94
CA ASP A 389 -7.18 -33.09 -21.41
C ASP A 389 -7.48 -31.69 -20.86
N TRP A 390 -6.44 -30.86 -20.70
CA TRP A 390 -6.56 -29.48 -20.26
C TRP A 390 -7.03 -28.60 -21.41
N LYS A 391 -8.11 -27.85 -21.17
CA LYS A 391 -8.76 -27.05 -22.19
C LYS A 391 -8.91 -25.62 -21.73
N ARG A 392 -8.36 -24.71 -22.54
CA ARG A 392 -8.60 -23.28 -22.41
C ARG A 392 -10.10 -22.99 -22.55
N SER A 393 -10.68 -22.46 -21.49
CA SER A 393 -12.11 -22.17 -21.36
C SER A 393 -12.29 -20.78 -20.75
N GLU A 394 -13.45 -20.19 -20.95
CA GLU A 394 -13.79 -18.91 -20.35
C GLU A 394 -14.34 -19.14 -18.93
N PHE A 395 -13.90 -18.31 -17.99
CA PHE A 395 -14.32 -18.31 -16.60
C PHE A 395 -14.87 -16.94 -16.22
N VAL A 396 -15.82 -16.95 -15.30
CA VAL A 396 -16.39 -15.74 -14.68
C VAL A 396 -16.25 -15.82 -13.17
N LEU A 397 -16.02 -14.67 -12.55
CA LEU A 397 -16.05 -14.49 -11.10
C LEU A 397 -17.11 -13.45 -10.77
N ASN A 398 -18.10 -13.84 -9.98
CA ASN A 398 -19.09 -12.93 -9.37
C ASN A 398 -18.90 -12.89 -7.85
N HIS A 399 -19.90 -12.39 -7.13
CA HIS A 399 -19.90 -12.35 -5.66
C HIS A 399 -20.15 -13.73 -5.00
N GLU A 400 -20.58 -14.74 -5.76
CA GLU A 400 -20.90 -16.09 -5.26
C GLU A 400 -19.77 -17.09 -5.49
N GLY A 401 -18.98 -16.94 -6.57
CA GLY A 401 -17.97 -17.94 -6.93
C GLY A 401 -17.33 -17.76 -8.30
N LEU A 402 -16.35 -18.63 -8.55
CA LEU A 402 -15.69 -18.80 -9.83
C LEU A 402 -16.40 -19.91 -10.63
N GLN A 403 -16.76 -19.63 -11.88
CA GLN A 403 -17.54 -20.56 -12.72
C GLN A 403 -16.98 -20.64 -14.14
N GLN A 404 -16.86 -21.85 -14.67
CA GLN A 404 -16.50 -22.10 -16.06
C GLN A 404 -17.75 -21.94 -16.96
N ILE A 405 -17.67 -21.12 -18.00
CA ILE A 405 -18.76 -20.96 -18.96
C ILE A 405 -18.76 -22.13 -19.95
N SER A 406 -19.91 -22.78 -20.14
CA SER A 406 -20.06 -23.81 -21.17
C SER A 406 -20.24 -23.20 -22.58
N LYS A 407 -19.88 -23.95 -23.63
CA LYS A 407 -20.12 -23.54 -25.03
C LYS A 407 -21.61 -23.34 -25.37
N ALA A 408 -22.54 -23.90 -24.58
CA ALA A 408 -23.97 -23.69 -24.75
C ALA A 408 -24.41 -22.32 -24.19
N ASP A 409 -23.85 -21.91 -23.05
CA ASP A 409 -24.16 -20.64 -22.37
C ASP A 409 -23.55 -19.43 -23.10
N GLN A 410 -22.39 -19.60 -23.76
CA GLN A 410 -21.80 -18.56 -24.63
C GLN A 410 -22.74 -18.10 -25.76
N LYS A 411 -23.63 -18.98 -26.24
CA LYS A 411 -24.65 -18.60 -27.25
C LYS A 411 -25.79 -17.81 -26.65
N GLN A 412 -26.10 -17.97 -25.37
CA GLN A 412 -27.15 -17.22 -24.68
C GLN A 412 -26.69 -15.82 -24.30
N VAL A 413 -25.43 -15.67 -23.84
CA VAL A 413 -24.81 -14.36 -23.55
C VAL A 413 -24.70 -13.49 -24.80
N ARG A 414 -24.51 -14.09 -25.98
CA ARG A 414 -24.53 -13.37 -27.28
C ARG A 414 -25.93 -13.17 -27.89
N ARG A 415 -26.98 -13.80 -27.35
CA ARG A 415 -28.34 -13.83 -27.93
C ARG A 415 -29.40 -13.06 -27.13
N SER A 416 -29.03 -12.23 -26.17
CA SER A 416 -29.97 -11.32 -25.49
C SER A 416 -30.45 -10.14 -26.38
N LEU A 417 -30.58 -10.36 -27.70
CA LEU A 417 -31.29 -9.56 -28.69
C LEU A 417 -31.88 -10.47 -29.79
N SER A 418 -32.74 -11.42 -29.44
CA SER A 418 -33.88 -11.92 -30.26
C SER A 418 -34.40 -13.27 -29.74
N GLY A 419 -35.71 -13.33 -29.52
CA GLY A 419 -36.38 -14.45 -28.87
C GLY A 419 -36.53 -15.71 -29.72
N ARG A 420 -36.28 -16.86 -29.09
CA ARG A 420 -37.20 -18.00 -28.89
C ARG A 420 -36.43 -19.15 -28.22
N PRO A 421 -37.04 -19.86 -27.25
CA PRO A 421 -36.43 -21.02 -26.63
C PRO A 421 -36.49 -22.17 -27.64
N SER A 422 -35.35 -22.77 -27.94
CA SER A 422 -35.28 -24.04 -28.66
C SER A 422 -34.46 -25.02 -27.83
N ASP A 423 -35.04 -26.20 -27.66
CA ASP A 423 -34.53 -27.35 -26.92
C ASP A 423 -33.04 -27.58 -27.17
N VAL A 424 -32.26 -27.66 -26.08
CA VAL A 424 -30.90 -28.17 -26.12
C VAL A 424 -30.81 -29.35 -25.15
N SER A 425 -30.47 -30.49 -25.74
CA SER A 425 -30.15 -31.74 -25.07
C SER A 425 -29.12 -31.53 -23.97
N ASN A 426 -29.46 -32.06 -22.79
CA ASN A 426 -28.65 -32.10 -21.60
C ASN A 426 -27.42 -32.99 -21.85
N SER A 427 -26.33 -32.41 -22.35
CA SER A 427 -25.02 -33.06 -22.32
C SER A 427 -24.33 -32.58 -21.06
N ASP A 428 -24.36 -33.43 -20.02
CA ASP A 428 -23.74 -33.26 -18.70
C ASP A 428 -22.21 -33.15 -18.81
N LYS A 429 -21.70 -32.08 -19.43
CA LYS A 429 -20.34 -31.63 -19.15
C LYS A 429 -20.43 -30.79 -17.89
N LYS A 430 -20.25 -31.44 -16.74
CA LYS A 430 -20.03 -30.75 -15.47
C LYS A 430 -19.05 -29.60 -15.72
N ALA A 431 -19.48 -28.38 -15.45
CA ALA A 431 -18.63 -27.20 -15.49
C ALA A 431 -17.89 -27.10 -14.16
N ILE A 432 -16.66 -26.58 -14.18
CA ILE A 432 -15.95 -26.26 -12.94
C ILE A 432 -16.68 -25.09 -12.26
N LYS A 433 -17.06 -25.29 -11.00
CA LYS A 433 -17.65 -24.28 -10.13
C LYS A 433 -16.94 -24.35 -8.77
N VAL A 434 -16.57 -23.20 -8.24
CA VAL A 434 -16.06 -23.03 -6.88
C VAL A 434 -16.85 -21.92 -6.23
N GLU A 435 -17.58 -22.23 -5.17
CA GLU A 435 -18.32 -21.22 -4.41
C GLU A 435 -17.37 -20.52 -3.43
N VAL A 436 -17.56 -19.22 -3.20
CA VAL A 436 -16.71 -18.44 -2.30
C VAL A 436 -16.63 -19.05 -0.88
N PRO A 437 -17.73 -19.57 -0.29
CA PRO A 437 -17.67 -20.24 1.01
C PRO A 437 -16.81 -21.52 1.03
N GLU A 438 -16.58 -22.15 -0.13
CA GLU A 438 -15.81 -23.39 -0.23
C GLU A 438 -14.30 -23.14 -0.27
N ILE A 439 -13.87 -21.90 -0.53
CA ILE A 439 -12.46 -21.52 -0.69
C ILE A 439 -11.76 -21.52 0.67
N VAL A 440 -10.67 -22.28 0.77
CA VAL A 440 -9.78 -22.33 1.94
C VAL A 440 -8.55 -21.44 1.71
N SER A 441 -7.91 -21.59 0.54
CA SER A 441 -6.76 -20.76 0.15
C SER A 441 -6.65 -20.61 -1.36
N VAL A 442 -5.98 -19.54 -1.78
CA VAL A 442 -5.69 -19.28 -3.19
C VAL A 442 -4.24 -18.86 -3.34
N SER A 443 -3.48 -19.55 -4.19
CA SER A 443 -2.05 -19.33 -4.37
C SER A 443 -1.59 -19.55 -5.80
N ALA A 444 -0.48 -18.90 -6.16
CA ALA A 444 0.26 -19.26 -7.38
C ALA A 444 0.84 -20.66 -7.21
N CYS A 445 0.80 -21.46 -8.27
CA CYS A 445 1.25 -22.84 -8.27
C CYS A 445 2.36 -23.05 -9.31
N ALA A 446 3.48 -23.61 -8.88
CA ALA A 446 4.62 -23.96 -9.72
C ALA A 446 4.77 -25.49 -9.91
N ASP A 447 3.66 -26.23 -9.76
CA ASP A 447 3.65 -27.69 -9.92
C ASP A 447 3.97 -28.06 -11.38
N LEU A 448 5.07 -28.80 -11.56
CA LEU A 448 5.58 -29.23 -12.87
C LEU A 448 4.67 -30.23 -13.59
N THR A 449 3.67 -30.79 -12.90
CA THR A 449 2.65 -31.64 -13.51
C THR A 449 1.57 -30.83 -14.23
N LEU A 450 1.47 -29.52 -14.01
CA LEU A 450 0.55 -28.65 -14.73
C LEU A 450 1.03 -28.39 -16.17
N PRO A 451 0.12 -28.12 -17.12
CA PRO A 451 0.50 -27.64 -18.44
C PRO A 451 1.34 -26.37 -18.37
N PRO A 452 2.14 -26.07 -19.40
CA PRO A 452 2.91 -24.82 -19.47
C PRO A 452 2.01 -23.58 -19.28
N GLY A 453 2.40 -22.70 -18.36
CA GLY A 453 1.70 -21.46 -18.07
C GLY A 453 1.87 -21.05 -16.61
N ALA A 454 1.11 -20.04 -16.17
CA ALA A 454 1.14 -19.57 -14.79
C ALA A 454 0.08 -20.32 -13.98
N GLY A 455 0.51 -21.24 -13.12
CA GLY A 455 -0.40 -22.09 -12.35
C GLY A 455 -1.10 -21.33 -11.21
N LEU A 456 -2.36 -21.70 -10.96
CA LEU A 456 -3.24 -21.22 -9.90
C LEU A 456 -3.75 -22.44 -9.14
N CYS A 457 -3.58 -22.45 -7.82
CA CYS A 457 -4.20 -23.42 -6.92
C CYS A 457 -5.29 -22.73 -6.10
N ILE A 458 -6.50 -23.29 -6.14
CA ILE A 458 -7.60 -22.93 -5.26
C ILE A 458 -7.87 -24.15 -4.39
N ASP A 459 -7.45 -24.08 -3.13
CA ASP A 459 -7.78 -25.12 -2.16
C ASP A 459 -9.22 -24.91 -1.71
N THR A 460 -10.02 -25.97 -1.81
CA THR A 460 -11.40 -25.97 -1.34
C THR A 460 -11.61 -27.01 -0.25
N ILE A 461 -12.74 -26.94 0.46
CA ILE A 461 -13.16 -28.00 1.40
C ILE A 461 -13.31 -29.38 0.72
N HIS A 462 -13.41 -29.43 -0.61
CA HIS A 462 -13.52 -30.65 -1.41
C HIS A 462 -12.18 -31.10 -2.03
N GLY A 463 -11.09 -30.38 -1.73
CA GLY A 463 -9.75 -30.63 -2.26
C GLY A 463 -9.27 -29.53 -3.22
N PRO A 464 -8.01 -29.63 -3.71
CA PRO A 464 -7.40 -28.62 -4.54
C PRO A 464 -7.95 -28.64 -5.98
N LEU A 465 -8.21 -27.45 -6.50
CA LEU A 465 -8.48 -27.18 -7.90
C LEU A 465 -7.29 -26.45 -8.52
N PHE A 466 -6.75 -27.03 -9.60
CA PHE A 466 -5.67 -26.43 -10.35
C PHE A 466 -6.18 -25.82 -11.66
N LEU A 467 -5.74 -24.59 -11.92
CA LEU A 467 -6.04 -23.82 -13.13
C LEU A 467 -4.72 -23.24 -13.66
N VAL A 468 -4.66 -22.94 -14.95
CA VAL A 468 -3.48 -22.33 -15.58
C VAL A 468 -3.88 -21.07 -16.33
N ALA A 469 -3.29 -19.94 -15.96
CA ALA A 469 -3.45 -18.68 -16.66
C ALA A 469 -2.46 -18.55 -17.82
N ASP A 470 -2.85 -17.79 -18.85
CA ASP A 470 -2.05 -17.59 -20.07
C ASP A 470 -0.72 -16.84 -19.80
N SER A 471 -0.64 -16.05 -18.71
CA SER A 471 0.56 -15.33 -18.28
C SER A 471 0.57 -15.10 -16.76
N TRP A 472 1.72 -14.70 -16.20
CA TRP A 472 1.85 -14.35 -14.78
C TRP A 472 1.04 -13.12 -14.40
N GLU A 473 0.91 -12.15 -15.29
CA GLU A 473 0.08 -10.95 -15.09
C GLU A 473 -1.42 -11.30 -15.07
N SER A 474 -1.83 -12.25 -15.92
CA SER A 474 -3.20 -12.78 -15.91
C SER A 474 -3.47 -13.55 -14.61
N LEU A 475 -2.49 -14.35 -14.15
CA LEU A 475 -2.55 -15.04 -12.86
C LEU A 475 -2.73 -14.05 -11.70
N ASP A 476 -1.91 -13.00 -11.63
CA ASP A 476 -2.02 -11.95 -10.62
C ASP A 476 -3.44 -11.35 -10.60
N GLY A 477 -4.00 -11.04 -11.77
CA GLY A 477 -5.35 -10.50 -11.88
C GLY A 477 -6.43 -11.45 -11.38
N TRP A 478 -6.27 -12.76 -11.57
CA TRP A 478 -7.18 -13.78 -11.02
C TRP A 478 -7.00 -13.96 -9.52
N LEU A 479 -5.75 -14.04 -9.04
CA LEU A 479 -5.41 -14.16 -7.62
C LEU A 479 -6.00 -13.00 -6.82
N ASP A 480 -5.73 -11.77 -7.28
CA ASP A 480 -6.22 -10.56 -6.64
C ASP A 480 -7.75 -10.55 -6.60
N ALA A 481 -8.42 -10.82 -7.73
CA ALA A 481 -9.88 -10.79 -7.79
C ALA A 481 -10.54 -11.83 -6.88
N ILE A 482 -10.06 -13.08 -6.88
CA ILE A 482 -10.63 -14.15 -6.03
C ILE A 482 -10.42 -13.82 -4.55
N ARG A 483 -9.22 -13.37 -4.17
CA ARG A 483 -8.91 -12.97 -2.78
C ARG A 483 -9.76 -11.80 -2.32
N LEU A 484 -9.99 -10.80 -3.18
CA LEU A 484 -10.86 -9.66 -2.86
C LEU A 484 -12.31 -10.11 -2.64
N VAL A 485 -12.87 -10.96 -3.51
CA VAL A 485 -14.23 -11.50 -3.34
C VAL A 485 -14.33 -12.30 -2.03
N TYR A 486 -13.37 -13.19 -1.77
CA TYR A 486 -13.33 -13.95 -0.53
C TYR A 486 -13.24 -13.04 0.71
N THR A 487 -12.41 -12.00 0.68
CA THR A 487 -12.28 -11.04 1.78
C THR A 487 -13.60 -10.32 2.05
N ILE A 488 -14.29 -9.88 1.00
CA ILE A 488 -15.61 -9.23 1.10
C ILE A 488 -16.63 -10.19 1.72
N TYR A 489 -16.64 -11.45 1.29
CA TYR A 489 -17.48 -12.49 1.88
C TYR A 489 -17.17 -12.71 3.36
N ALA A 490 -15.91 -12.91 3.72
CA ALA A 490 -15.46 -13.12 5.10
C ALA A 490 -15.79 -11.92 6.02
N ARG A 491 -15.94 -10.72 5.45
CA ARG A 491 -16.40 -9.51 6.18
C ARG A 491 -17.92 -9.31 6.17
N GLY A 492 -18.69 -10.27 5.66
CA GLY A 492 -20.17 -10.20 5.60
C GLY A 492 -20.69 -9.12 4.65
N LYS A 493 -19.94 -8.80 3.58
CA LYS A 493 -20.26 -7.73 2.63
C LYS A 493 -20.63 -8.23 1.23
N SER A 494 -20.93 -9.51 1.07
CA SER A 494 -21.30 -10.11 -0.24
C SER A 494 -22.49 -9.43 -0.89
N GLU A 495 -23.53 -9.07 -0.14
CA GLU A 495 -24.72 -8.37 -0.66
C GLU A 495 -24.38 -6.98 -1.24
N VAL A 496 -23.40 -6.29 -0.64
CA VAL A 496 -22.94 -5.00 -1.17
C VAL A 496 -22.24 -5.21 -2.51
N LEU A 497 -21.36 -6.20 -2.60
CA LEU A 497 -20.70 -6.54 -3.87
C LEU A 497 -21.68 -7.04 -4.92
N ALA A 498 -22.68 -7.85 -4.53
CA ALA A 498 -23.79 -8.26 -5.39
C ALA A 498 -24.48 -7.02 -5.98
N GLY A 499 -24.88 -6.09 -5.11
CA GLY A 499 -25.44 -4.81 -5.52
C GLY A 499 -24.55 -4.05 -6.51
N ILE A 500 -23.23 -4.02 -6.33
CA ILE A 500 -22.31 -3.35 -7.26
C ILE A 500 -22.32 -4.01 -8.65
N VAL A 501 -22.31 -5.34 -8.72
CA VAL A 501 -22.18 -6.06 -10.00
C VAL A 501 -23.50 -6.33 -10.70
N THR A 502 -24.64 -6.30 -10.00
CA THR A 502 -25.95 -6.62 -10.59
C THR A 502 -26.88 -5.41 -10.81
N SER A 503 -26.61 -4.25 -10.20
CA SER A 503 -27.52 -3.08 -10.31
C SER A 503 -27.37 -2.23 -11.57
#